data_AF-A0A4Y2RLT6-F1
#
_entry.id   AF-A0A4Y2RLT6-F1
#
_cell.length_a   1.000
_cell.length_b   1.000
_cell.length_c   1.000
_cell.angle_alpha   90.00
_cell.angle_beta   90.00
_cell.angle_gamma   90.00
#
_symmetry.space_group_name_H-M   'P 1'
#
loop_
_entity.id
_entity.type
_entity.pdbx_description
1 polymer ?
#
loop_
_entity_poly.entity_id
_entity_poly.type
_entity_poly.pdbx_seq_one_letter_code
_entity_poly.pdbx_strand_id
1 'polypeptide(L)'
;MRKNDSYETPPEIRAQTTHTNRLRKIWQRTKWPQDKKAYNREKEKLSKMWKEHNNNSWQKKITNANTEDKTIWNLIKTYTGENYKIPPLRGINKIAYSNQEKEEEIALSLQDQFKPNKIRDKNNDKTVRKTVKHFITSPPNSTIEPCSPNEVREAIKALKKKKKPRRR
;
A
#
# COMPACT_ATOMS: atom_id res chain seq x y z
N MET A 1 -27.38 13.94 -2.58
CA MET A 1 -27.71 12.55 -2.97
C MET A 1 -26.91 12.22 -4.23
N ARG A 2 -25.91 11.34 -4.15
CA ARG A 2 -25.18 10.90 -5.34
C ARG A 2 -26.13 10.03 -6.16
N LYS A 3 -26.38 10.39 -7.41
CA LYS A 3 -27.04 9.53 -8.37
C LYS A 3 -26.09 8.34 -8.56
N ASN A 4 -26.45 7.19 -8.00
CA ASN A 4 -25.71 5.96 -8.23
C ASN A 4 -25.76 5.67 -9.73
N ASP A 5 -24.60 5.39 -10.32
CA ASP A 5 -24.48 4.85 -11.66
C ASP A 5 -25.55 3.79 -11.87
N SER A 6 -26.31 3.90 -12.96
CA SER A 6 -27.46 3.05 -13.24
C SER A 6 -27.02 1.60 -13.36
N TYR A 7 -27.08 0.86 -12.25
CA TYR A 7 -27.23 -0.59 -12.31
C TYR A 7 -28.60 -0.86 -12.92
N GLU A 8 -28.67 -0.86 -14.26
CA GLU A 8 -29.86 -1.31 -14.95
C GLU A 8 -30.14 -2.72 -14.47
N THR A 9 -31.18 -2.86 -13.65
CA THR A 9 -31.59 -4.15 -13.15
C THR A 9 -31.85 -5.06 -14.35
N PRO A 10 -31.30 -6.27 -14.43
CA PRO A 10 -31.53 -7.17 -15.55
C PRO A 10 -33.02 -7.34 -15.84
N PRO A 11 -33.47 -7.36 -17.11
CA PRO A 11 -34.87 -7.51 -17.48
C PRO A 11 -35.55 -8.71 -16.81
N GLU A 12 -34.81 -9.82 -16.66
CA GLU A 12 -35.25 -11.04 -15.99
C GLU A 12 -35.59 -10.81 -14.51
N ILE A 13 -34.74 -10.09 -13.77
CA ILE A 13 -34.97 -9.75 -12.36
C ILE A 13 -36.17 -8.80 -12.23
N ARG A 14 -36.36 -7.87 -13.17
CA ARG A 14 -37.55 -6.98 -13.20
C ARG A 14 -38.84 -7.76 -13.44
N ALA A 15 -38.82 -8.70 -14.39
CA ALA A 15 -39.96 -9.58 -14.68
C ALA A 15 -40.31 -10.44 -13.46
N GLN A 16 -39.31 -11.06 -12.83
CA GLN A 16 -39.47 -11.87 -11.63
C GLN A 16 -39.98 -11.03 -10.43
N THR A 17 -39.52 -9.79 -10.29
CA THR A 17 -40.00 -8.85 -9.27
C THR A 17 -41.48 -8.53 -9.48
N THR A 18 -41.88 -8.24 -10.72
CA THR A 18 -43.27 -7.99 -11.08
C THR A 18 -44.14 -9.20 -10.78
N HIS A 19 -43.70 -10.41 -11.14
CA HIS A 19 -44.41 -11.66 -10.84
C HIS A 19 -44.58 -11.88 -9.32
N THR A 20 -43.50 -11.71 -8.57
CA THR A 20 -43.50 -11.85 -7.10
C THR A 20 -44.44 -10.84 -6.43
N ASN A 21 -44.47 -9.60 -6.93
CA ASN A 21 -45.40 -8.56 -6.45
C ASN A 21 -46.86 -8.88 -6.76
N ARG A 22 -47.16 -9.51 -7.91
CA ARG A 22 -48.52 -9.98 -8.24
C ARG A 22 -48.96 -11.07 -7.25
N LEU A 23 -48.12 -12.06 -6.97
CA LEU A 23 -48.42 -13.11 -5.99
C LEU A 23 -48.59 -12.56 -4.57
N ARG A 24 -47.79 -11.56 -4.18
CA ARG A 24 -47.97 -10.85 -2.91
C ARG A 24 -49.36 -10.23 -2.80
N LYS A 25 -49.83 -9.57 -3.86
CA LYS A 25 -51.17 -8.96 -3.91
C LYS A 25 -52.28 -10.01 -3.81
N ILE A 26 -52.13 -11.15 -4.49
CA ILE A 26 -53.10 -12.26 -4.42
C ILE A 26 -53.19 -12.78 -2.98
N TRP A 27 -52.06 -13.15 -2.37
CA TRP A 27 -52.02 -13.62 -0.99
C TRP A 27 -52.58 -12.60 0.01
N GLN A 28 -52.31 -11.29 -0.20
CA GLN A 28 -52.85 -10.25 0.67
C GLN A 28 -54.38 -10.15 0.62
N ARG A 29 -55.00 -10.51 -0.53
CA ARG A 29 -56.46 -10.50 -0.72
C ARG A 29 -57.10 -11.79 -0.21
N THR A 30 -56.56 -12.95 -0.57
CA THR A 30 -57.14 -14.26 -0.25
C THR A 30 -56.82 -14.71 1.17
N LYS A 31 -55.64 -14.35 1.69
CA LYS A 31 -55.05 -14.83 2.94
C LYS A 31 -54.88 -16.35 3.04
N TRP A 32 -54.99 -17.08 1.93
CA TRP A 32 -54.90 -18.53 1.92
C TRP A 32 -53.45 -19.03 2.08
N PRO A 33 -53.22 -20.15 2.79
CA PRO A 33 -51.89 -20.72 2.97
C PRO A 33 -51.21 -21.12 1.65
N GLN A 34 -51.98 -21.57 0.66
CA GLN A 34 -51.44 -21.97 -0.66
C GLN A 34 -50.83 -20.78 -1.41
N ASP A 35 -51.53 -19.63 -1.41
CA ASP A 35 -51.03 -18.40 -2.03
C ASP A 35 -49.80 -17.85 -1.31
N LYS A 36 -49.75 -18.00 0.02
CA LYS A 36 -48.55 -17.66 0.81
C LYS A 36 -47.36 -18.53 0.40
N LYS A 37 -47.58 -19.83 0.20
CA LYS A 37 -46.54 -20.77 -0.24
C LYS A 37 -46.04 -20.41 -1.65
N ALA A 38 -46.94 -20.09 -2.57
CA ALA A 38 -46.59 -19.64 -3.92
C ALA A 38 -45.77 -18.34 -3.90
N TYR A 39 -46.21 -17.33 -3.15
CA TYR A 39 -45.47 -16.08 -2.97
C TYR A 39 -44.08 -16.31 -2.37
N ASN A 40 -43.97 -17.10 -1.30
CA ASN A 40 -42.70 -17.37 -0.63
C ASN A 40 -41.71 -18.08 -1.56
N ARG A 41 -42.17 -19.05 -2.36
CA ARG A 41 -41.33 -19.74 -3.36
C ARG A 41 -40.71 -18.75 -4.35
N GLU A 42 -41.53 -17.86 -4.92
CA GLU A 42 -41.04 -16.88 -5.90
C GLU A 42 -40.19 -15.78 -5.26
N LYS A 43 -40.47 -15.42 -4.00
CA LYS A 43 -39.62 -14.51 -3.21
C LYS A 43 -38.23 -15.10 -2.98
N GLU A 44 -38.14 -16.38 -2.61
CA GLU A 44 -36.85 -17.07 -2.44
C GLU A 44 -36.09 -17.14 -3.76
N LYS A 45 -36.78 -17.46 -4.86
CA LYS A 45 -36.20 -17.45 -6.20
C LYS A 45 -35.64 -16.06 -6.55
N LEU A 46 -36.42 -14.99 -6.32
CA LEU A 46 -35.98 -13.62 -6.55
C LEU A 46 -34.76 -13.24 -5.67
N SER A 47 -34.74 -13.67 -4.41
CA SER A 47 -33.59 -13.46 -3.53
C SER A 47 -32.33 -14.14 -4.08
N LYS A 48 -32.43 -15.38 -4.55
CA LYS A 48 -31.33 -16.10 -5.19
C LYS A 48 -30.81 -15.38 -6.44
N MET A 49 -31.72 -14.92 -7.31
CA MET A 49 -31.33 -14.16 -8.51
C MET A 49 -30.56 -12.87 -8.17
N TRP A 50 -31.00 -12.13 -7.15
CA TRP A 50 -30.29 -10.93 -6.68
C TRP A 50 -28.92 -11.25 -6.09
N LYS A 51 -28.81 -12.32 -5.29
CA LYS A 51 -27.53 -12.77 -4.75
C LYS A 51 -26.55 -13.10 -5.87
N GLU A 52 -26.98 -13.88 -6.86
CA GLU A 52 -26.17 -14.28 -8.00
C GLU A 52 -25.71 -13.06 -8.83
N HIS A 53 -26.64 -12.18 -9.18
CA HIS A 53 -26.34 -10.96 -9.92
C HIS A 53 -25.33 -10.07 -9.19
N ASN A 54 -25.54 -9.85 -7.89
CA ASN A 54 -24.65 -9.03 -7.08
C ASN A 54 -23.28 -9.68 -6.94
N ASN A 55 -23.23 -10.99 -6.72
CA ASN A 55 -21.97 -11.74 -6.65
C ASN A 55 -21.19 -11.61 -7.97
N ASN A 56 -21.85 -11.80 -9.12
CA ASN A 56 -21.22 -11.65 -10.43
C ASN A 56 -20.75 -10.21 -10.70
N SER A 57 -21.53 -9.21 -10.27
CA SER A 57 -21.11 -7.81 -10.35
C SER A 57 -19.87 -7.54 -9.50
N TRP A 58 -19.81 -8.08 -8.29
CA TRP A 58 -18.66 -7.96 -7.39
C TRP A 58 -17.43 -8.69 -7.92
N GLN A 59 -17.59 -9.91 -8.42
CA GLN A 59 -16.51 -10.67 -9.05
C GLN A 59 -15.90 -9.87 -10.20
N LYS A 60 -16.73 -9.34 -11.11
CA LYS A 60 -16.25 -8.48 -12.21
C LYS A 60 -15.49 -7.24 -11.72
N LYS A 61 -15.93 -6.61 -10.64
CA LYS A 61 -15.23 -5.45 -10.05
C LYS A 61 -13.88 -5.83 -9.48
N ILE A 62 -13.77 -6.99 -8.84
CA ILE A 62 -12.51 -7.50 -8.27
C ILE A 62 -11.55 -7.91 -9.39
N THR A 63 -12.03 -8.64 -10.41
CA THR A 63 -11.19 -9.12 -11.52
C THR A 63 -10.66 -7.98 -12.38
N ASN A 64 -11.45 -6.91 -12.55
CA ASN A 64 -11.07 -5.75 -13.35
C ASN A 64 -10.36 -4.67 -12.53
N ALA A 65 -10.05 -4.92 -11.25
CA ALA A 65 -9.35 -3.97 -10.42
C ALA A 65 -7.89 -3.87 -10.87
N ASN A 66 -7.42 -2.64 -11.07
CA ASN A 66 -6.08 -2.30 -11.53
C ASN A 66 -5.39 -1.34 -10.54
N THR A 67 -4.07 -1.44 -10.46
CA THR A 67 -3.22 -0.60 -9.61
C THR A 67 -3.09 0.81 -10.19
N GLU A 68 -3.10 0.96 -11.51
CA GLU A 68 -2.90 2.26 -12.19
C GLU A 68 -4.14 3.17 -12.09
N ASP A 69 -5.35 2.59 -12.20
CA ASP A 69 -6.61 3.35 -12.36
C ASP A 69 -7.33 3.69 -11.04
N LYS A 70 -6.64 3.59 -9.90
CA LYS A 70 -7.19 3.81 -8.53
C LYS A 70 -8.37 2.89 -8.16
N THR A 71 -8.75 1.93 -9.00
CA THR A 71 -9.91 1.05 -8.80
C THR A 71 -9.70 0.08 -7.63
N ILE A 72 -8.48 -0.42 -7.45
CA ILE A 72 -8.11 -1.19 -6.25
C ILE A 72 -8.34 -0.39 -4.97
N TRP A 73 -7.94 0.88 -4.95
CA TRP A 73 -8.09 1.71 -3.76
C TRP A 73 -9.56 1.96 -3.41
N ASN A 74 -10.40 2.18 -4.42
CA ASN A 74 -11.84 2.30 -4.22
C ASN A 74 -12.45 0.99 -3.66
N LEU A 75 -12.00 -0.17 -4.15
CA LEU A 75 -12.44 -1.47 -3.66
C LEU A 75 -12.03 -1.66 -2.18
N ILE A 76 -10.76 -1.45 -1.85
CA ILE A 76 -10.26 -1.55 -0.46
C ILE A 76 -11.05 -0.63 0.47
N LYS A 77 -11.29 0.62 0.06
CA LYS A 77 -12.05 1.60 0.83
C LYS A 77 -13.47 1.13 1.16
N THR A 78 -14.12 0.39 0.25
CA THR A 78 -15.45 -0.17 0.55
C THR A 78 -15.43 -1.27 1.61
N TYR A 79 -14.32 -2.01 1.74
CA TYR A 79 -14.16 -3.08 2.73
C TYR A 79 -13.70 -2.58 4.09
N THR A 80 -12.75 -1.65 4.13
CA THR A 80 -12.24 -1.11 5.39
C THR A 80 -13.28 -0.24 6.09
N GLY A 81 -14.23 0.37 5.35
CA GLY A 81 -15.29 1.19 5.93
C GLY A 81 -14.77 2.45 6.63
N GLU A 82 -13.47 2.73 6.50
CA GLU A 82 -12.82 3.85 7.15
C GLU A 82 -13.16 5.14 6.42
N ASN A 83 -14.16 5.83 6.94
CA ASN A 83 -14.39 7.24 6.64
C ASN A 83 -13.52 8.09 7.57
N TYR A 84 -12.20 7.94 7.48
CA TYR A 84 -11.30 8.78 8.24
C TYR A 84 -11.34 10.20 7.67
N LYS A 85 -11.98 11.11 8.40
CA LYS A 85 -11.90 12.54 8.10
C LYS A 85 -10.58 13.04 8.64
N ILE A 86 -9.64 13.34 7.74
CA ILE A 86 -8.37 13.95 8.12
C ILE A 86 -8.68 15.22 8.92
N PRO A 87 -8.19 15.35 10.17
CA PRO A 87 -8.43 16.54 10.97
C PRO A 87 -7.82 17.78 10.30
N PRO A 88 -8.19 18.99 10.74
CA PRO A 88 -7.52 20.20 10.27
C PRO A 88 -6.01 20.12 10.52
N LEU A 89 -5.22 20.52 9.54
CA LEU A 89 -3.76 20.54 9.66
C LEU A 89 -3.31 21.91 10.16
N ARG A 90 -2.35 21.94 11.09
CA ARG A 90 -1.68 23.18 11.50
C ARG A 90 -0.50 23.41 10.56
N GLY A 91 -0.68 24.36 9.64
CA GLY A 91 0.38 24.85 8.78
C GLY A 91 1.26 25.89 9.47
N ILE A 92 2.22 26.44 8.73
CA ILE A 92 3.17 27.44 9.24
C ILE A 92 2.45 28.75 9.59
N ASN A 93 1.48 29.16 8.76
CA ASN A 93 0.79 30.45 8.90
C ASN A 93 -0.72 30.32 9.14
N LYS A 94 -1.34 29.22 8.71
CA LYS A 94 -2.80 29.02 8.77
C LYS A 94 -3.15 27.59 9.17
N ILE A 95 -4.36 27.43 9.72
CA ILE A 95 -4.96 26.10 9.93
C ILE A 95 -5.71 25.72 8.66
N ALA A 96 -5.34 24.61 8.06
CA ALA A 96 -5.94 24.09 6.83
C ALA A 96 -7.13 23.18 7.16
N TYR A 97 -8.32 23.59 6.76
CA TYR A 97 -9.56 22.85 6.99
C TYR A 97 -9.99 22.07 5.74
N SER A 98 -9.89 22.70 4.56
CA SER A 98 -10.26 22.09 3.29
C SER A 98 -9.19 21.11 2.80
N ASN A 99 -9.55 20.15 1.95
CA ASN A 99 -8.56 19.21 1.40
C ASN A 99 -7.53 19.91 0.51
N GLN A 100 -7.94 20.97 -0.20
CA GLN A 100 -7.05 21.76 -1.03
C GLN A 100 -6.05 22.57 -0.17
N GLU A 101 -6.53 23.22 0.89
CA GLU A 101 -5.63 23.91 1.84
C GLU A 101 -4.63 22.94 2.49
N LYS A 102 -5.08 21.71 2.79
CA LYS A 102 -4.21 20.68 3.37
C LYS A 102 -3.15 20.22 2.38
N GLU A 103 -3.52 20.06 1.12
CA GLU A 103 -2.60 19.72 0.04
C GLU A 103 -1.50 20.79 -0.11
N GLU A 104 -1.89 22.07 -0.10
CA GLU A 104 -0.95 23.19 -0.15
C GLU A 104 0.04 23.19 1.04
N GLU A 105 -0.46 23.04 2.27
CA GLU A 105 0.40 23.03 3.47
C GLU A 105 1.36 21.83 3.48
N ILE A 106 0.91 20.66 3.04
CA ILE A 106 1.77 19.47 2.89
C ILE A 106 2.85 19.76 1.84
N ALA A 107 2.49 20.33 0.70
CA ALA A 107 3.46 20.66 -0.35
C ALA A 107 4.51 21.66 0.15
N LEU A 108 4.10 22.70 0.88
CA LEU A 108 5.02 23.67 1.50
C LEU A 108 5.95 23.00 2.52
N SER A 109 5.41 22.14 3.39
CA SER A 109 6.20 21.42 4.39
C SER A 109 7.23 20.49 3.73
N LEU A 110 6.82 19.72 2.72
CA LEU A 110 7.72 18.84 1.97
C LEU A 110 8.78 19.64 1.22
N GLN A 111 8.40 20.77 0.60
CA GLN A 111 9.36 21.64 -0.06
C GLN A 111 10.45 22.11 0.91
N ASP A 112 10.08 22.49 2.14
CA ASP A 112 11.04 22.91 3.16
C ASP A 112 11.96 21.77 3.60
N GLN A 113 11.40 20.59 3.85
CA GLN A 113 12.16 19.41 4.27
C GLN A 113 13.15 18.92 3.20
N PHE A 114 12.78 19.02 1.92
CA PHE A 114 13.64 18.62 0.81
C PHE A 114 14.58 19.74 0.32
N LYS A 115 14.70 20.85 1.05
CA LYS A 115 15.73 21.84 0.74
C LYS A 115 17.11 21.21 0.95
N PRO A 116 18.01 21.27 -0.05
CA PRO A 116 19.38 20.77 0.11
C PRO A 116 20.03 21.53 1.26
N ASN A 117 20.44 20.77 2.27
CA ASN A 117 21.06 21.32 3.46
C ASN A 117 22.35 22.05 3.05
N LYS A 118 22.66 23.21 3.67
CA LYS A 118 23.92 23.92 3.39
C LYS A 118 25.08 23.20 4.09
N ILE A 119 25.41 21.99 3.66
CA ILE A 119 26.46 21.13 4.24
C ILE A 119 27.87 21.60 3.80
N ARG A 120 27.96 22.57 2.88
CA ARG A 120 29.24 23.18 2.49
C ARG A 120 29.78 24.06 3.61
N ASP A 121 30.43 23.43 4.59
CA ASP A 121 31.35 24.10 5.49
C ASP A 121 32.71 24.25 4.80
N LYS A 122 33.06 25.49 4.44
CA LYS A 122 34.35 25.83 3.84
C LYS A 122 35.54 25.42 4.72
N ASN A 123 35.37 25.36 6.04
CA ASN A 123 36.42 24.97 6.96
C ASN A 123 36.64 23.46 6.90
N ASN A 124 35.57 22.67 7.01
CA ASN A 124 35.62 21.22 6.80
C ASN A 124 36.20 20.86 5.42
N ASP A 125 35.73 21.50 4.35
CA ASP A 125 36.24 21.29 2.99
C ASP A 125 37.75 21.56 2.89
N LYS A 126 38.25 22.61 3.57
CA LYS A 126 39.69 22.90 3.62
C LYS A 126 40.45 21.83 4.40
N THR A 127 39.92 21.36 5.54
CA THR A 127 40.56 20.32 6.36
C THR A 127 40.65 19.00 5.60
N VAL A 128 39.57 18.58 4.95
CA VAL A 128 39.53 17.37 4.11
C VAL A 128 40.51 17.50 2.94
N ARG A 129 40.54 18.63 2.23
CA ARG A 129 41.49 18.83 1.13
C ARG A 129 42.95 18.80 1.61
N LYS A 130 43.24 19.41 2.76
CA LYS A 130 44.60 19.39 3.35
C LYS A 130 45.03 17.99 3.76
N THR A 131 44.16 17.23 4.42
CA THR A 131 44.45 15.85 4.86
C THR A 131 44.65 14.91 3.69
N VAL A 132 43.77 14.95 2.68
CA VAL A 132 43.92 14.13 1.46
C VAL A 132 45.21 14.50 0.71
N LYS A 133 45.49 15.80 0.54
CA LYS A 133 46.73 16.24 -0.09
C LYS A 133 47.96 15.73 0.68
N HIS A 134 47.96 15.87 2.00
CA HIS A 134 49.03 15.39 2.86
C HIS A 134 49.22 13.87 2.73
N PHE A 135 48.14 13.09 2.73
CA PHE A 135 48.22 11.63 2.55
C PHE A 135 48.85 11.23 1.20
N ILE A 136 48.47 11.91 0.11
CA ILE A 136 49.00 11.64 -1.23
C ILE A 136 50.46 12.09 -1.38
N THR A 137 50.82 13.24 -0.80
CA THR A 137 52.18 13.80 -0.95
C THR A 137 53.17 13.26 0.07
N SER A 138 52.70 12.66 1.17
CA SER A 138 53.58 12.08 2.17
C SER A 138 54.23 10.83 1.59
N PRO A 139 55.55 10.66 1.73
CA PRO A 139 56.21 9.42 1.33
C PRO A 139 55.58 8.26 2.12
N PRO A 140 55.39 7.09 1.49
CA PRO A 140 54.91 5.91 2.21
C PRO A 140 55.84 5.65 3.39
N ASN A 141 55.27 5.46 4.58
CA ASN A 141 56.05 5.09 5.76
C ASN A 141 56.58 3.67 5.53
N SER A 142 57.78 3.58 4.96
CA SER A 142 58.46 2.33 4.58
C SER A 142 59.17 1.67 5.74
N THR A 143 59.05 2.23 6.96
CA THR A 143 59.59 1.65 8.18
C THR A 143 58.68 0.52 8.62
N ILE A 144 58.86 -0.65 8.00
CA ILE A 144 58.32 -1.90 8.52
C ILE A 144 59.28 -2.31 9.64
N GLU A 145 58.79 -2.33 10.89
CA GLU A 145 59.58 -2.88 11.98
C GLU A 145 59.90 -4.35 11.68
N PRO A 146 61.15 -4.79 11.86
CA PRO A 146 61.52 -6.17 11.61
C PRO A 146 60.70 -7.09 12.54
N CYS A 147 60.04 -8.08 11.93
CA CYS A 147 59.20 -9.02 12.66
C CYS A 147 60.00 -9.72 13.77
N SER A 148 59.47 -9.70 14.99
CA SER A 148 60.14 -10.30 16.14
C SER A 148 60.05 -11.83 16.08
N PRO A 149 61.08 -12.57 16.55
CA PRO A 149 61.00 -14.03 16.65
C PRO A 149 59.77 -14.53 17.42
N ASN A 150 59.28 -13.74 18.39
CA ASN A 150 58.06 -14.07 19.12
C ASN A 150 56.79 -13.94 18.26
N GLU A 151 56.68 -12.89 17.44
CA GLU A 151 55.55 -12.73 16.50
C GLU A 151 55.53 -13.87 15.48
N VAL A 152 56.69 -14.22 14.93
CA VAL A 152 56.83 -15.37 14.01
C VAL A 152 56.37 -16.66 14.70
N ARG A 153 56.75 -16.87 15.95
CA ARG A 153 56.36 -18.05 16.73
C ARG A 153 54.85 -18.10 16.98
N GLU A 154 54.22 -16.98 17.29
CA GLU A 154 52.78 -16.89 17.51
C GLU A 154 51.99 -17.09 16.21
N ALA A 155 52.45 -16.49 15.11
CA ALA A 155 51.89 -16.71 13.78
C ALA A 155 51.96 -18.20 13.37
N ILE A 156 53.11 -18.85 13.60
CA ILE A 156 53.27 -20.30 13.36
C ILE A 156 52.31 -21.13 14.21
N LYS A 157 52.09 -20.76 15.49
CA LYS A 157 51.11 -21.43 16.35
C LYS A 157 49.67 -21.26 15.85
N ALA A 158 49.34 -20.10 15.27
CA ALA A 158 48.02 -19.81 14.72
C ALA A 158 47.72 -20.58 13.41
N LEU A 159 48.73 -21.07 12.69
CA LEU A 159 48.55 -21.84 11.46
C LEU A 159 48.01 -23.26 11.72
N LYS A 160 46.95 -23.64 11.01
CA LYS A 160 46.38 -25.01 11.07
C LYS A 160 47.37 -26.03 10.49
N LYS A 161 47.74 -27.06 11.26
CA LYS A 161 48.75 -28.11 10.93
C LYS A 161 48.41 -29.07 9.78
N LYS A 162 47.64 -28.68 8.77
CA LYS A 162 47.11 -29.60 7.74
C LYS A 162 47.43 -29.16 6.31
N LYS A 163 48.70 -29.28 5.90
CA LYS A 163 49.07 -29.61 4.51
C LYS A 163 50.30 -30.52 4.51
N LYS A 164 50.16 -31.75 4.01
CA LYS A 164 51.29 -32.65 3.75
C LYS A 164 51.77 -32.46 2.29
N PRO A 165 53.07 -32.54 2.00
CA PRO A 165 53.57 -32.57 0.63
C PRO A 165 53.09 -33.87 -0.04
N ARG A 166 52.40 -33.75 -1.18
CA ARG A 166 52.06 -34.89 -2.03
C ARG A 166 53.35 -35.33 -2.74
N ARG A 167 53.87 -36.52 -2.40
CA ARG A 167 55.04 -37.11 -3.09
C ARG A 167 54.67 -37.40 -4.55
N ARG A 168 55.50 -36.93 -5.48
CA ARG A 168 55.51 -37.35 -6.89
C ARG A 168 56.21 -38.68 -7.02
#